data_AF-A0A9D1G980-F1
#
_entry.id   AF-A0A9D1G980-F1
#
_cell.length_a   1.000
_cell.length_b   1.000
_cell.length_c   1.000
_cell.angle_alpha   90.00
_cell.angle_beta   90.00
_cell.angle_gamma   90.00
#
_symmetry.space_group_name_H-M   'P 1'
#
loop_
_entity.id
_entity.type
_entity.pdbx_description
1 polymer ?
#
loop_
_entity_poly.entity_id
_entity_poly.type
_entity_poly.pdbx_seq_one_letter_code
_entity_poly.pdbx_strand_id
1 'polypeptide(L)'
;MQKKIDAYFDDENNKPYTVCDLCVWLDCDRQTLLNYQEKEEFFDTIKRAKTKIEASIEKGALLGVFNPTFSIFNMKNNFGWQDKQEIDTTSSNRIEIINDLPSDIDEDK
;
A
#
# COMPACT_ATOMS: atom_id res chain seq x y z
N MET A 1 -3.09 -13.13 -20.67
CA MET A 1 -3.25 -12.76 -19.24
C MET A 1 -4.71 -12.68 -18.82
N GLN A 2 -5.53 -11.83 -19.48
CA GLN A 2 -6.94 -11.61 -19.12
C GLN A 2 -7.75 -12.88 -18.84
N LYS A 3 -7.73 -13.89 -19.74
CA LYS A 3 -8.43 -15.17 -19.54
C LYS A 3 -8.06 -15.90 -18.22
N LYS A 4 -6.79 -15.87 -17.81
CA LYS A 4 -6.37 -16.49 -16.53
C LYS A 4 -6.91 -15.70 -15.35
N ILE A 5 -6.91 -14.38 -15.44
CA ILE A 5 -7.47 -13.50 -14.41
C ILE A 5 -8.98 -13.70 -14.29
N ASP A 6 -9.69 -13.82 -15.40
CA ASP A 6 -11.15 -14.05 -15.36
C ASP A 6 -11.44 -15.41 -14.71
N ALA A 7 -10.70 -16.46 -15.09
CA ALA A 7 -10.82 -17.78 -14.46
C ALA A 7 -10.56 -17.75 -12.94
N TYR A 8 -9.64 -16.90 -12.45
CA TYR A 8 -9.43 -16.71 -11.02
C TYR A 8 -10.67 -16.14 -10.32
N PHE A 9 -11.34 -15.16 -10.93
CA PHE A 9 -12.54 -14.55 -10.34
C PHE A 9 -13.80 -15.41 -10.48
N ASP A 10 -13.87 -16.27 -11.51
CA ASP A 10 -15.00 -17.17 -11.74
C ASP A 10 -14.98 -18.40 -10.81
N ASP A 11 -13.84 -18.76 -10.24
CA ASP A 11 -13.73 -19.84 -9.26
C ASP A 11 -14.12 -19.34 -7.86
N GLU A 12 -15.25 -19.83 -7.36
CA GLU A 12 -15.80 -19.51 -6.04
C GLU A 12 -14.85 -19.91 -4.89
N ASN A 13 -13.94 -20.87 -5.09
CA ASN A 13 -12.97 -21.27 -4.08
C ASN A 13 -11.86 -20.23 -3.86
N ASN A 14 -11.71 -19.26 -4.78
CA ASN A 14 -10.75 -18.18 -4.66
C ASN A 14 -11.26 -17.00 -3.82
N LYS A 15 -12.48 -17.08 -3.27
CA LYS A 15 -12.98 -16.10 -2.31
C LYS A 15 -12.46 -16.40 -0.90
N PRO A 16 -12.04 -15.38 -0.13
CA PRO A 16 -11.96 -13.96 -0.49
C PRO A 16 -10.81 -13.68 -1.45
N TYR A 17 -11.05 -12.84 -2.46
CA TYR A 17 -10.01 -12.52 -3.43
C TYR A 17 -8.89 -11.70 -2.79
N THR A 18 -7.63 -12.08 -3.02
CA THR A 18 -6.46 -11.32 -2.59
C THR A 18 -5.50 -11.06 -3.76
N VAL A 19 -4.63 -10.05 -3.63
CA VAL A 19 -3.59 -9.80 -4.64
C VAL A 19 -2.56 -10.93 -4.64
N CYS A 20 -2.24 -11.49 -3.47
CA CYS A 20 -1.29 -12.58 -3.36
C CYS A 20 -1.81 -13.86 -4.02
N ASP A 21 -3.07 -14.24 -3.80
CA ASP A 21 -3.65 -15.43 -4.43
C ASP A 21 -3.78 -15.27 -5.94
N LEU A 22 -4.08 -14.05 -6.43
CA LEU A 22 -4.00 -13.75 -7.85
C LEU A 22 -2.58 -13.97 -8.40
N CYS A 23 -1.54 -13.60 -7.65
CA CYS A 23 -0.15 -13.84 -8.05
C CYS A 23 0.16 -15.35 -8.09
N VAL A 24 -0.25 -16.09 -7.05
CA VAL A 24 -0.11 -17.55 -7.00
C VAL A 24 -0.80 -18.21 -8.20
N TRP A 25 -2.02 -17.80 -8.51
CA TRP A 25 -2.78 -18.29 -9.66
C TRP A 25 -2.10 -18.00 -11.00
N LEU A 26 -1.46 -16.83 -11.11
CA LEU A 26 -0.71 -16.43 -12.30
C LEU A 26 0.71 -17.02 -12.36
N ASP A 27 1.11 -17.79 -11.34
CA ASP A 27 2.45 -18.36 -11.19
C ASP A 27 3.55 -17.28 -11.21
N CYS A 28 3.34 -16.22 -10.41
CA CYS A 28 4.32 -15.16 -10.23
C CYS A 28 4.33 -14.62 -8.79
N ASP A 29 5.33 -13.81 -8.48
CA ASP A 29 5.35 -13.03 -7.24
C ASP A 29 4.68 -11.65 -7.41
N ARG A 30 4.43 -10.96 -6.29
CA ARG A 30 3.82 -9.63 -6.28
C ARG A 30 4.65 -8.60 -7.03
N GLN A 31 5.98 -8.65 -6.93
CA GLN A 31 6.85 -7.68 -7.58
C GLN A 31 6.76 -7.80 -9.11
N THR A 32 6.68 -9.02 -9.61
CA THR A 32 6.48 -9.34 -11.02
C THR A 32 5.15 -8.81 -11.51
N LEU A 33 4.07 -8.98 -10.73
CA LEU A 33 2.76 -8.41 -11.07
C LEU A 33 2.82 -6.87 -11.16
N LEU A 34 3.50 -6.20 -10.22
CA LEU A 34 3.68 -4.75 -10.25
C LEU A 34 4.52 -4.29 -11.45
N ASN A 35 5.61 -4.99 -11.76
CA ASN A 35 6.44 -4.69 -12.92
C ASN A 35 5.67 -4.81 -14.24
N TYR A 36 4.76 -5.79 -14.35
CA TYR A 36 3.88 -5.90 -15.51
C TYR A 36 2.79 -4.83 -15.53
N GLN A 37 2.32 -4.37 -14.36
CA GLN A 37 1.36 -3.26 -14.29
C GLN A 37 1.89 -2.01 -15.00
N GLU A 38 3.19 -1.76 -15.00
CA GLU A 38 3.82 -0.62 -15.67
C GLU A 38 3.97 -0.78 -17.20
N LYS A 39 3.70 -1.97 -17.74
CA LYS A 39 3.76 -2.21 -19.19
C LYS A 39 2.40 -1.98 -19.83
N GLU A 40 2.34 -1.17 -20.88
CA GLU A 40 1.10 -0.79 -21.58
C GLU A 40 0.23 -2.01 -21.96
N GLU A 41 0.84 -3.11 -22.41
CA GLU A 41 0.15 -4.36 -22.77
C GLU A 41 -0.66 -4.98 -21.61
N PHE A 42 -0.18 -4.84 -20.37
CA PHE A 42 -0.79 -5.48 -19.19
C PHE A 42 -1.41 -4.48 -18.21
N PHE A 43 -1.10 -3.19 -18.34
CA PHE A 43 -1.54 -2.10 -17.46
C PHE A 43 -3.03 -2.19 -17.16
N ASP A 44 -3.84 -2.18 -18.22
CA ASP A 44 -5.29 -2.09 -18.10
C ASP A 44 -5.90 -3.38 -17.52
N THR A 45 -5.32 -4.53 -17.89
CA THR A 45 -5.73 -5.86 -17.42
C THR A 45 -5.45 -6.04 -15.92
N ILE A 46 -4.26 -5.67 -15.46
CA ILE A 46 -3.85 -5.79 -14.05
C ILE A 46 -4.59 -4.76 -13.19
N LYS A 47 -4.74 -3.53 -13.69
CA LYS A 47 -5.47 -2.48 -12.97
C LYS A 47 -6.93 -2.88 -12.72
N ARG A 48 -7.63 -3.41 -13.73
CA ARG A 48 -9.00 -3.95 -13.56
C ARG A 48 -9.05 -5.07 -12.52
N ALA A 49 -8.10 -6.01 -12.56
CA ALA A 49 -8.05 -7.10 -11.60
C ALA A 49 -7.87 -6.59 -10.16
N LYS A 50 -6.94 -5.66 -9.95
CA LYS A 50 -6.72 -5.02 -8.66
C LYS A 50 -7.95 -4.25 -8.18
N THR A 51 -8.61 -3.48 -9.03
CA THR A 51 -9.84 -2.76 -8.65
C THR A 51 -10.97 -3.72 -8.22
N LYS A 52 -11.10 -4.90 -8.85
CA LYS A 52 -12.08 -5.92 -8.39
C LYS A 52 -11.76 -6.43 -6.99
N ILE A 53 -10.48 -6.70 -6.70
CA ILE A 53 -10.03 -7.13 -5.37
C ILE A 53 -10.26 -6.01 -4.35
N GLU A 54 -9.91 -4.77 -4.69
CA GLU A 54 -10.12 -3.58 -3.86
C GLU A 54 -11.59 -3.42 -3.45
N ALA A 55 -12.51 -3.49 -4.42
CA ALA A 55 -13.96 -3.39 -4.16
C ALA A 55 -14.49 -4.53 -3.27
N SER A 56 -13.95 -5.75 -3.42
CA SER A 56 -14.31 -6.88 -2.55
C SER A 56 -13.89 -6.62 -1.10
N ILE A 57 -12.70 -6.05 -0.91
CA ILE A 57 -12.14 -5.75 0.41
C ILE A 57 -12.87 -4.58 1.06
N GLU A 58 -13.13 -3.52 0.30
CA GLU A 58 -13.94 -2.39 0.74
C GLU A 58 -15.33 -2.84 1.22
N LYS A 59 -16.04 -3.64 0.41
CA LYS A 59 -17.37 -4.16 0.78
C LYS A 59 -17.32 -5.06 2.01
N GLY A 60 -16.34 -5.97 2.08
CA GLY A 60 -16.19 -6.87 3.23
C GLY A 60 -15.85 -6.11 4.53
N ALA A 61 -15.02 -5.08 4.45
CA ALA A 61 -14.69 -4.22 5.58
C ALA A 61 -15.91 -3.38 6.02
N LEU A 62 -16.65 -2.79 5.07
CA LEU A 62 -17.87 -2.02 5.34
C LEU A 62 -18.94 -2.85 6.06
N LEU A 63 -19.10 -4.12 5.66
CA LEU A 63 -20.06 -5.05 6.26
C LEU A 63 -19.58 -5.65 7.60
N GLY A 64 -18.35 -5.33 8.04
CA GLY A 64 -17.76 -5.91 9.26
C GLY A 64 -17.37 -7.38 9.13
N VAL A 65 -17.34 -7.93 7.91
CA VAL A 65 -16.95 -9.33 7.63
C VAL A 65 -15.43 -9.47 7.59
N PHE A 66 -14.72 -8.42 7.13
CA PHE A 66 -13.27 -8.41 7.08
C PHE A 66 -12.66 -7.66 8.26
N ASN A 67 -11.50 -8.13 8.71
CA ASN A 67 -10.75 -7.48 9.79
C ASN A 67 -10.38 -6.05 9.38
N PRO A 68 -10.78 -5.01 10.13
CA PRO A 68 -10.53 -3.62 9.75
C PRO A 68 -9.04 -3.27 9.67
N THR A 69 -8.23 -3.72 10.64
CA THR A 69 -6.79 -3.45 10.69
C THR A 69 -6.07 -4.04 9.49
N PHE A 70 -6.35 -5.30 9.15
CA PHE A 70 -5.77 -5.95 7.98
C PHE A 70 -6.27 -5.31 6.68
N SER A 71 -7.55 -4.93 6.61
CA SER A 71 -8.11 -4.24 5.46
C SER A 71 -7.36 -2.92 5.21
N ILE A 72 -7.18 -2.07 6.22
CA ILE A 72 -6.41 -0.81 6.12
C ILE A 72 -4.96 -1.08 5.70
N PHE A 73 -4.29 -2.06 6.33
CA PHE A 73 -2.93 -2.44 5.95
C PHE A 73 -2.84 -2.84 4.48
N ASN A 74 -3.78 -3.65 4.01
CA ASN A 74 -3.82 -4.12 2.64
C ASN A 74 -4.17 -3.00 1.64
N MET A 75 -5.14 -2.13 1.98
CA MET A 75 -5.50 -0.95 1.19
C MET A 75 -4.29 -0.04 0.93
N LYS A 76 -3.48 0.22 1.97
CA LYS A 76 -2.25 1.00 1.85
C LYS A 76 -1.20 0.33 0.97
N ASN A 77 -0.94 -0.96 1.17
CA ASN A 77 0.17 -1.66 0.52
C ASN A 77 -0.11 -2.06 -0.95
N ASN A 78 -1.37 -2.28 -1.32
CA ASN A 78 -1.71 -2.81 -2.64
C ASN A 78 -2.50 -1.82 -3.52
N PHE A 79 -3.16 -0.84 -2.92
CA PHE A 79 -4.07 0.07 -3.63
C PHE A 79 -3.72 1.56 -3.43
N GLY A 80 -2.64 1.87 -2.72
CA GLY A 80 -2.13 3.24 -2.61
C GLY A 80 -2.97 4.15 -1.73
N TRP A 81 -3.82 3.60 -0.86
CA TRP A 81 -4.53 4.40 0.13
C TRP A 81 -3.53 5.02 1.11
N GLN A 82 -3.82 6.23 1.55
CA GLN A 82 -2.95 6.97 2.46
C GLN A 82 -3.79 7.64 3.53
N ASP A 83 -3.33 7.57 4.78
CA ASP A 83 -3.89 8.39 5.84
C ASP A 83 -3.37 9.81 5.63
N LYS A 84 -4.28 10.76 5.43
CA LYS A 84 -3.95 12.18 5.44
C LYS A 84 -4.13 12.70 6.86
N GLN A 85 -3.09 13.37 7.38
CA GLN A 85 -3.15 14.09 8.64
C GLN A 85 -3.11 15.58 8.32
N GLU A 86 -4.10 16.33 8.80
CA GLU A 86 -4.07 17.79 8.82
C GLU A 86 -3.45 18.22 10.16
N ILE A 87 -2.32 18.94 10.10
CA ILE A 87 -1.59 19.42 11.27
C ILE A 87 -1.65 20.95 11.25
N ASP A 88 -2.45 21.53 12.15
CA ASP A 88 -2.53 22.97 12.33
C ASP A 88 -1.38 23.48 13.22
N THR A 89 -0.34 23.98 12.58
CA THR A 89 0.83 24.60 13.25
C THR A 89 0.62 26.09 13.53
N THR A 90 -0.48 26.49 14.19
CA THR A 90 -0.58 27.82 14.82
C THR A 90 0.13 27.82 16.16
N SER A 91 1.45 27.80 16.13
CA SER A 91 2.29 27.95 17.34
C SER A 91 3.35 29.00 17.09
N SER A 92 3.24 30.15 17.75
CA SER A 92 4.28 31.19 17.82
C SER A 92 5.45 30.75 18.71
N ASN A 93 5.97 29.54 18.47
CA ASN A 93 7.05 29.01 19.28
C ASN A 93 8.38 29.59 18.79
N ARG A 94 8.96 30.49 19.59
CA ARG A 94 10.34 30.94 19.41
C ARG A 94 11.27 29.75 19.60
N ILE A 95 12.12 29.50 18.61
CA ILE A 95 13.20 28.52 18.72
C ILE A 95 14.38 29.23 19.41
N GLU A 96 14.74 28.79 20.62
CA GLU A 96 15.98 29.20 21.28
C GLU A 96 17.07 28.17 20.94
N ILE A 97 18.11 28.62 20.24
CA ILE A 97 19.29 27.81 19.93
C ILE A 97 20.30 28.04 21.07
N ILE A 98 20.54 27.02 21.89
CA ILE A 98 21.61 27.03 22.90
C ILE A 98 22.86 26.43 22.27
N ASN A 99 23.92 27.24 22.13
CA ASN A 99 25.19 26.81 21.57
C ASN A 99 26.11 26.35 22.72
N ASP A 100 26.05 25.06 23.09
CA ASP A 100 26.85 24.47 24.17
C ASP A 100 28.10 23.77 23.62
N LEU A 101 28.81 24.46 22.73
CA LEU A 101 30.10 23.98 22.23
C LEU A 101 31.17 24.29 23.29
N PRO A 102 31.92 23.28 23.79
CA PRO A 102 33.05 23.53 24.67
C PRO A 102 34.10 24.36 23.94
N SER A 103 34.60 25.42 24.60
CA SER A 103 35.73 26.19 24.10
C SER A 103 36.96 25.28 24.06
N ASP A 104 37.61 25.18 22.90
CA ASP A 104 38.92 24.54 22.78
C ASP A 104 39.85 25.14 23.83
N ILE A 105 40.30 24.30 24.76
CA ILE A 105 41.28 24.70 25.78
C ILE A 105 42.61 24.80 25.05
N ASP A 106 43.14 26.02 24.92
CA ASP A 106 44.46 26.29 24.36
C ASP A 106 45.54 25.40 25.02
N GLU A 107 46.04 24.40 24.30
CA GLU A 107 47.28 23.71 24.64
C GLU A 107 48.47 24.58 24.23
N ASP A 108 48.79 25.59 25.02
CA ASP A 108 50.10 26.26 24.98
C ASP A 108 51.01 25.69 26.08
N LYS A 109 51.89 24.75 25.70
CA LYS A 109 53.14 24.44 26.40
C LYS A 109 54.27 24.12 25.43
#